data_AF-A0AAQ3MVQ4-F1
#
_entry.id   AF-A0AAQ3MVQ4-F1
#
_cell.length_a   1.000
_cell.length_b   1.000
_cell.length_c   1.000
_cell.angle_alpha   90.00
_cell.angle_beta   90.00
_cell.angle_gamma   90.00
#
_symmetry.space_group_name_H-M   'P 1'
#
loop_
_entity.id
_entity.type
_entity.pdbx_description
1 polymer ?
#
loop_
_entity_poly.entity_id
_entity_poly.type
_entity_poly.pdbx_seq_one_letter_code
_entity_poly.pdbx_strand_id
1 'polypeptide(L)'
;MKRIKIFNLTAMAMTFLAIVPKMVSQTLPTPFLHPLCLSQLTLANYACAMLPLTAAPPVPPPPPPPSPGDHGFRGRSTLQEEDCCRWAKEIDNQCVCEVLVLLPPFLTKPLHQYAISIGESCNVTYSCAGTI
;
A
#
# COMPACT_ATOMS: atom_id res chain seq x y z
N MET A 1 27.50 2.60 -54.29
CA MET A 1 27.21 1.69 -53.16
C MET A 1 27.27 2.37 -51.78
N LYS A 2 28.30 3.16 -51.44
CA LYS A 2 28.41 3.81 -50.11
C LYS A 2 27.24 4.77 -49.80
N ARG A 3 26.80 5.57 -50.77
CA ARG A 3 25.65 6.49 -50.62
C ARG A 3 24.32 5.76 -50.36
N ILE A 4 24.10 4.63 -51.04
CA ILE A 4 22.90 3.79 -50.84
C ILE A 4 22.88 3.18 -49.43
N LYS A 5 24.05 2.75 -48.92
CA LYS A 5 24.18 2.28 -47.52
C LYS A 5 23.89 3.39 -46.50
N ILE A 6 24.32 4.62 -46.79
CA ILE A 6 24.04 5.79 -45.92
C ILE A 6 22.54 6.09 -45.91
N PHE A 7 21.88 6.14 -47.07
CA PHE A 7 20.43 6.37 -47.14
C PHE A 7 19.61 5.29 -46.44
N ASN A 8 20.00 4.02 -46.57
CA ASN A 8 19.34 2.92 -45.85
C ASN A 8 19.57 2.99 -44.34
N LEU A 9 20.76 3.39 -43.90
CA LEU A 9 21.08 3.54 -42.47
C LEU A 9 20.31 4.69 -41.83
N THR A 10 20.21 5.84 -42.51
CA THR A 10 19.41 6.97 -42.03
C THR A 10 17.92 6.67 -42.03
N ALA A 11 17.41 5.96 -43.04
CA ALA A 11 16.02 5.51 -43.07
C ALA A 11 15.72 4.56 -41.89
N MET A 12 16.58 3.56 -41.65
CA MET A 12 16.40 2.61 -40.54
C MET A 12 16.41 3.31 -39.17
N ALA A 13 17.31 4.27 -38.97
CA ALA A 13 17.39 5.05 -37.73
C ALA A 13 16.12 5.92 -37.51
N MET A 14 15.62 6.58 -38.54
CA MET A 14 14.39 7.38 -38.47
C MET A 14 13.16 6.52 -38.19
N THR A 15 13.07 5.32 -38.79
CA THR A 15 12.01 4.36 -38.50
C THR A 15 12.09 3.86 -37.05
N PHE A 16 13.29 3.58 -36.54
CA PHE A 16 13.48 3.16 -35.15
C PHE A 16 13.06 4.27 -34.17
N LEU A 17 13.49 5.51 -34.42
CA LEU A 17 13.10 6.68 -33.62
C LEU A 17 11.61 7.02 -33.68
N ALA A 18 10.89 6.58 -34.72
CA ALA A 18 9.43 6.71 -34.80
C ALA A 18 8.68 5.59 -34.04
N ILE A 19 9.30 4.42 -33.85
CA ILE A 19 8.71 3.26 -33.17
C ILE A 19 8.99 3.29 -31.66
N VAL A 20 10.16 3.75 -31.22
CA VAL A 20 10.53 3.83 -29.79
C VAL A 20 9.58 4.71 -28.94
N PRO A 21 9.09 5.87 -29.40
CA PRO A 21 8.14 6.69 -28.64
C PRO A 21 6.81 5.96 -28.38
N LYS A 22 6.42 5.01 -29.24
CA LYS A 22 5.20 4.21 -29.09
C LYS A 22 5.28 3.21 -27.94
N MET A 23 6.48 2.76 -27.56
CA MET A 23 6.69 1.90 -26.39
C MET A 23 6.96 2.69 -25.11
N VAL A 24 7.46 3.93 -25.20
CA VAL A 24 7.70 4.81 -24.04
C VAL A 24 6.47 5.67 -23.70
N SER A 25 5.50 5.77 -24.61
CA SER A 25 4.20 6.43 -24.40
C SER A 25 3.06 5.42 -24.20
N GLN A 26 3.39 4.27 -23.60
CA GLN A 26 2.48 3.64 -22.64
C GLN A 26 3.03 3.97 -21.26
N THR A 27 3.02 5.26 -20.92
CA THR A 27 2.57 5.58 -19.57
C THR A 27 1.24 4.87 -19.46
N LEU A 28 1.24 3.72 -18.79
CA LEU A 28 0.08 3.23 -18.07
C LEU A 28 -0.67 4.50 -17.61
N PRO A 29 -1.99 4.63 -17.77
CA PRO A 29 -2.69 5.53 -16.89
C PRO A 29 -2.38 4.96 -15.51
N THR A 30 -1.26 5.40 -14.89
CA THR A 30 -0.94 5.21 -13.49
C THR A 30 -2.25 5.60 -12.86
N PRO A 31 -3.02 4.64 -12.32
CA PRO A 31 -4.34 4.95 -11.82
C PRO A 31 -4.08 5.93 -10.71
N PHE A 32 -4.28 7.21 -11.04
CA PHE A 32 -4.21 8.39 -10.22
C PHE A 32 -3.42 8.22 -8.93
N LEU A 33 -2.13 7.84 -8.94
CA LEU A 33 -1.38 7.73 -7.69
C LEU A 33 -1.46 9.10 -7.03
N HIS A 34 -2.41 9.25 -6.10
CA HIS A 34 -2.79 10.55 -5.62
C HIS A 34 -1.51 11.08 -5.00
N PRO A 35 -1.01 12.26 -5.35
CA PRO A 35 0.32 12.71 -4.90
C PRO A 35 0.44 12.70 -3.36
N LEU A 36 -0.69 12.66 -2.65
CA LEU A 36 -0.80 12.55 -1.20
C LEU A 36 -0.84 11.11 -0.67
N CYS A 37 -1.16 10.10 -1.49
CA CYS A 37 -1.33 8.72 -1.04
C CYS A 37 -0.03 8.12 -0.49
N LEU A 38 1.09 8.31 -1.18
CA LEU A 38 2.40 7.89 -0.69
C LEU A 38 2.74 8.55 0.65
N SER A 39 2.52 9.85 0.80
CA SER A 39 2.79 10.55 2.06
C SER A 39 1.88 10.05 3.20
N GLN A 40 0.59 9.88 2.96
CA GLN A 40 -0.36 9.38 3.97
C GLN A 40 0.01 7.96 4.42
N LEU A 41 0.32 7.09 3.46
CA LEU A 41 0.73 5.72 3.74
C LEU A 41 2.06 5.69 4.49
N THR A 42 3.04 6.52 4.14
CA THR A 42 4.32 6.58 4.87
C THR A 42 4.15 7.04 6.31
N LEU A 43 3.23 7.98 6.56
CA LEU A 43 2.97 8.52 7.88
C LEU A 43 2.28 7.49 8.77
N ALA A 44 1.26 6.81 8.24
CA ALA A 44 0.62 5.70 8.92
C ALA A 44 1.60 4.54 9.15
N ASN A 45 2.41 4.15 8.15
CA ASN A 45 3.42 3.11 8.29
C ASN A 45 4.43 3.45 9.39
N TYR A 46 4.88 4.71 9.47
CA TYR A 46 5.79 5.16 10.52
C TYR A 46 5.13 5.08 11.90
N ALA A 47 3.88 5.56 12.04
CA ALA A 47 3.14 5.50 13.30
C ALA A 47 2.88 4.06 13.77
N CYS A 48 2.65 3.15 12.82
CA CYS A 48 2.33 1.75 13.10
C CYS A 48 3.58 0.85 13.21
N ALA A 49 4.77 1.32 12.80
CA ALA A 49 6.00 0.50 12.75
C ALA A 49 6.46 -0.01 14.12
N MET A 50 6.06 0.66 15.20
CA MET A 50 6.44 0.32 16.58
C MET A 50 5.41 -0.58 17.27
N LEU A 51 4.32 -0.95 16.58
CA LEU A 51 3.33 -1.84 17.17
C LEU A 51 3.90 -3.25 17.34
N PRO A 52 3.63 -3.91 18.49
CA PRO A 52 3.97 -5.31 18.63
C PRO A 52 3.23 -6.10 17.55
N LEU A 53 3.99 -6.85 16.75
CA LEU A 53 3.44 -7.84 15.83
C LEU A 53 2.74 -8.88 16.68
N THR A 54 1.43 -8.73 16.89
CA THR A 54 0.65 -9.76 17.56
C THR A 54 0.58 -10.93 16.58
N ALA A 55 1.51 -11.88 16.72
CA ALA A 55 1.30 -13.22 16.22
C ALA A 55 -0.05 -13.68 16.78
N ALA A 56 -0.93 -14.20 15.92
CA ALA A 56 -2.24 -14.70 16.33
C ALA A 56 -2.14 -15.44 17.67
N PRO A 57 -3.02 -15.15 18.64
CA PRO A 57 -2.83 -15.62 20.01
C PRO A 57 -2.75 -17.15 20.03
N PRO A 58 -1.67 -17.76 20.57
CA PRO A 58 -1.68 -19.18 20.87
C PRO A 58 -2.76 -19.43 21.93
N VAL A 59 -3.56 -20.48 21.73
CA VAL A 59 -4.61 -20.93 22.66
C VAL A 59 -4.04 -20.95 24.10
N PRO A 60 -4.69 -20.30 25.09
CA PRO A 60 -4.09 -20.12 26.41
C PRO A 60 -4.07 -21.43 27.22
N PRO A 61 -2.93 -21.82 27.83
CA PRO A 61 -2.92 -22.74 28.97
C PRO A 61 -3.47 -22.05 30.24
N PRO A 62 -3.94 -22.81 31.25
CA PRO A 62 -4.60 -22.26 32.44
C PRO A 62 -3.69 -21.32 33.28
N PRO A 63 -4.25 -20.34 34.01
CA PRO A 63 -3.48 -19.25 34.60
C PRO A 63 -2.66 -19.66 35.85
N PRO A 64 -1.36 -19.33 35.91
CA PRO A 64 -0.55 -19.33 37.14
C PRO A 64 -0.75 -18.03 37.97
N PRO A 65 -0.36 -18.02 39.27
CA PRO A 65 -0.68 -16.94 40.21
C PRO A 65 0.00 -15.60 39.88
N PRO A 66 -0.59 -14.45 40.31
CA PRO A 66 -0.17 -13.12 39.89
C PRO A 66 1.19 -12.74 40.46
N SER A 67 2.15 -12.44 39.57
CA SER A 67 3.39 -11.73 39.91
C SER A 67 3.22 -10.23 39.66
N PRO A 68 3.66 -9.35 40.58
CA PRO A 68 3.55 -7.90 40.43
C PRO A 68 4.72 -7.37 39.61
N GLY A 69 4.47 -6.78 38.43
CA GLY A 69 5.56 -6.11 37.71
C GLY A 69 5.38 -5.63 36.27
N ASP A 70 4.19 -5.72 35.64
CA ASP A 70 4.06 -5.48 34.18
C ASP A 70 3.14 -4.33 33.77
N HIS A 71 3.21 -3.21 34.50
CA HIS A 71 2.41 -2.00 34.20
C HIS A 71 3.10 -0.99 33.27
N GLY A 72 4.34 -1.22 32.88
CA GLY A 72 5.11 -0.31 32.00
C GLY A 72 4.92 -0.57 30.50
N PHE A 73 4.86 -1.83 30.08
CA PHE A 73 4.76 -2.21 28.66
C PHE A 73 3.35 -2.00 28.10
N ARG A 74 2.32 -2.35 28.86
CA ARG A 74 0.92 -2.25 28.41
C ARG A 74 0.51 -0.80 28.09
N GLY A 75 0.83 0.16 28.96
CA GLY A 75 0.48 1.57 28.74
C GLY A 75 1.28 2.25 27.61
N ARG A 76 2.51 1.80 27.37
CA ARG A 76 3.34 2.27 26.26
C ARG A 76 2.74 1.76 24.94
N SER A 77 2.42 0.46 24.85
CA SER A 77 1.79 -0.15 23.67
C SER A 77 0.44 0.48 23.33
N THR A 78 -0.44 0.75 24.31
CA THR A 78 -1.75 1.38 24.04
C THR A 78 -1.61 2.78 23.45
N LEU A 79 -0.65 3.60 23.92
CA LEU A 79 -0.41 4.93 23.33
C LEU A 79 0.09 4.85 21.88
N GLN A 80 0.88 3.83 21.56
CA GLN A 80 1.34 3.59 20.17
C GLN A 80 0.20 3.07 19.29
N GLU A 81 -0.68 2.21 19.83
CA GLU A 81 -1.88 1.73 19.14
C GLU A 81 -2.84 2.89 18.83
N GLU A 82 -3.04 3.81 19.77
CA GLU A 82 -3.86 5.00 19.57
C GLU A 82 -3.29 5.94 18.49
N ASP A 83 -1.97 6.15 18.47
CA ASP A 83 -1.32 7.00 17.47
C ASP A 83 -1.36 6.38 16.07
N CYS A 84 -1.06 5.07 15.95
CA CYS A 84 -1.24 4.34 14.70
C CYS A 84 -2.70 4.37 14.22
N CYS A 85 -3.66 4.15 15.13
CA CYS A 85 -5.09 4.20 14.82
C CYS A 85 -5.52 5.57 14.29
N ARG A 86 -4.96 6.66 14.85
CA ARG A 86 -5.22 8.02 14.37
C ARG A 86 -4.78 8.19 12.92
N TRP A 87 -3.53 7.85 12.61
CA TRP A 87 -2.99 8.01 11.26
C TRP A 87 -3.64 7.06 10.25
N ALA A 88 -4.01 5.85 10.67
CA ALA A 88 -4.76 4.91 9.83
C ALA A 88 -6.11 5.49 9.39
N LYS A 89 -6.85 6.17 10.29
CA LYS A 89 -8.14 6.81 9.96
C LYS A 89 -8.02 7.98 8.99
N GLU A 90 -6.84 8.57 8.86
CA GLU A 90 -6.60 9.72 7.98
C GLU A 90 -6.24 9.31 6.54
N ILE A 91 -5.93 8.03 6.31
CA ILE A 91 -5.70 7.52 4.96
C ILE A 91 -7.00 7.54 4.16
N ASP A 92 -6.96 8.11 2.97
CA ASP A 92 -8.12 8.16 2.08
C ASP A 92 -8.47 6.77 1.51
N ASN A 93 -9.78 6.50 1.36
CA ASN A 93 -10.26 5.26 0.75
C ASN A 93 -9.64 5.02 -0.63
N GLN A 94 -9.59 6.05 -1.48
CA GLN A 94 -9.04 5.97 -2.83
C GLN A 94 -7.56 5.58 -2.81
N CYS A 95 -6.79 6.12 -1.86
CA CYS A 95 -5.39 5.74 -1.68
C CYS A 95 -5.23 4.26 -1.33
N VAL A 96 -6.05 3.75 -0.40
CA VAL A 96 -6.03 2.32 -0.05
C VAL A 96 -6.41 1.47 -1.27
N CYS A 97 -7.47 1.84 -1.99
CA CYS A 97 -7.90 1.10 -3.18
C CYS A 97 -6.84 1.09 -4.30
N GLU A 98 -6.12 2.20 -4.50
CA GLU A 98 -5.01 2.31 -5.46
C GLU A 98 -3.83 1.40 -5.09
N VAL A 99 -3.47 1.29 -3.81
CA VAL A 99 -2.40 0.38 -3.36
C VAL A 99 -2.83 -1.08 -3.48
N LEU A 100 -4.11 -1.35 -3.19
CA LEU A 100 -4.68 -2.69 -3.30
C LEU A 100 -4.71 -3.19 -4.75
N VAL A 101 -4.61 -2.36 -5.80
CA VAL A 101 -4.58 -2.82 -7.22
C VAL A 101 -3.42 -3.77 -7.53
N LEU A 102 -2.38 -3.80 -6.69
CA LEU A 102 -1.26 -4.75 -6.80
C LEU A 102 -1.66 -6.17 -6.37
N LEU A 103 -2.78 -6.31 -5.65
CA LEU A 103 -3.35 -7.60 -5.29
C LEU A 103 -4.01 -8.25 -6.52
N PRO A 104 -4.19 -9.58 -6.48
CA PRO A 104 -4.85 -10.28 -7.57
C PRO A 104 -6.23 -9.68 -7.91
N PRO A 105 -6.65 -9.73 -9.19
CA PRO A 105 -7.85 -9.04 -9.68
C PRO A 105 -9.15 -9.34 -8.92
N PHE A 106 -9.25 -10.51 -8.28
CA PHE A 106 -10.42 -10.89 -7.50
C PHE A 106 -10.62 -10.05 -6.22
N LEU A 107 -9.56 -9.41 -5.70
CA LEU A 107 -9.63 -8.52 -4.54
C LEU A 107 -9.83 -7.05 -4.91
N THR A 108 -9.61 -6.68 -6.18
CA THR A 108 -9.52 -5.27 -6.62
C THR A 108 -10.68 -4.85 -7.51
N LYS A 109 -11.31 -5.82 -8.19
CA LYS A 109 -12.37 -5.59 -9.18
C LYS A 109 -13.80 -5.46 -8.60
N PRO A 110 -14.20 -6.14 -7.52
CA PRO A 110 -15.55 -5.96 -6.95
C PRO A 110 -15.62 -4.77 -5.98
N LEU A 111 -16.84 -4.28 -5.71
CA LEU A 111 -17.10 -3.42 -4.56
C LEU A 111 -16.75 -4.19 -3.29
N HIS A 112 -15.77 -3.69 -2.54
CA HIS A 112 -15.25 -4.38 -1.36
C HIS A 112 -14.93 -3.40 -0.23
N GLN A 113 -14.90 -3.94 0.98
CA GLN A 113 -14.45 -3.24 2.16
C GLN A 113 -13.16 -3.91 2.65
N TYR A 114 -12.14 -3.09 2.90
CA TYR A 114 -10.89 -3.52 3.49
C TYR A 114 -10.84 -3.00 4.92
N ALA A 115 -10.73 -3.89 5.90
CA ALA A 115 -10.69 -3.51 7.31
C ALA A 115 -9.35 -3.93 7.94
N ILE A 116 -8.78 -3.03 8.74
CA ILE A 116 -7.60 -3.31 9.56
C ILE A 116 -7.97 -3.19 11.03
N SER A 117 -7.50 -4.14 11.82
CA SER A 117 -7.60 -4.12 13.28
C SER A 117 -6.25 -3.74 13.88
N ILE A 118 -6.25 -2.70 14.71
CA ILE A 118 -5.08 -2.17 15.41
C ILE A 118 -5.35 -2.33 16.91
N GLY A 119 -4.61 -3.21 17.56
CA GLY A 119 -4.86 -3.58 18.96
C GLY A 119 -6.25 -4.21 19.16
N GLU A 120 -6.80 -4.06 20.37
CA GLU A 120 -8.11 -4.62 20.74
C GLU A 120 -9.28 -3.66 20.42
N SER A 121 -9.02 -2.36 20.26
CA SER A 121 -10.05 -1.31 20.30
C SER A 121 -10.21 -0.51 19.01
N CYS A 122 -9.28 -0.60 18.05
CA CYS A 122 -9.33 0.17 16.82
C CYS A 122 -9.60 -0.73 15.61
N ASN A 123 -10.74 -0.50 14.95
CA ASN A 123 -11.08 -1.09 13.66
C ASN A 123 -11.32 0.03 12.65
N VAL A 124 -10.55 0.05 11.58
CA VAL A 124 -10.66 1.04 10.48
C VAL A 124 -11.10 0.30 9.23
N THR A 125 -12.15 0.79 8.57
CA THR A 125 -12.71 0.17 7.38
C THR A 125 -12.68 1.14 6.22
N TYR A 126 -12.06 0.74 5.13
CA TYR A 126 -11.98 1.46 3.87
C TYR A 126 -12.94 0.86 2.86
N SER A 127 -13.63 1.69 2.08
CA SER A 127 -14.61 1.24 1.08
C SER A 127 -14.13 1.56 -0.32
N CYS A 128 -13.98 0.52 -1.14
CA CYS A 128 -13.60 0.64 -2.55
C CYS A 128 -14.83 0.45 -3.43
N ALA A 129 -15.23 1.51 -4.14
CA ALA A 129 -16.16 1.41 -5.24
C ALA A 129 -15.41 0.76 -6.41
N GLY A 130 -15.53 -0.56 -6.59
CA GLY A 130 -14.87 -1.28 -7.67
C GLY A 130 -15.04 -0.57 -9.02
N THR A 131 -14.02 -0.61 -9.87
CA THR A 131 -14.11 -0.03 -11.21
C THR A 131 -15.08 -0.86 -12.04
N ILE A 132 -16.16 -0.22 -12.49
CA ILE A 132 -17.19 -0.81 -13.35
C ILE A 132 -16.59 -1.18 -14.70
#